data_AF-A0A854BPH0-F1
#
_entry.id   AF-A0A854BPH0-F1
#
_cell.length_a   1.000
_cell.length_b   1.000
_cell.length_c   1.000
_cell.angle_alpha   90.00
_cell.angle_beta   90.00
_cell.angle_gamma   90.00
#
_symmetry.space_group_name_H-M   'P 1'
#
loop_
_entity.id
_entity.type
_entity.pdbx_description
1 polymer ?
#
loop_
_entity_poly.entity_id
_entity_poly.type
_entity_poly.pdbx_seq_one_letter_code
_entity_poly.pdbx_strand_id
1 'polypeptide(L)'
;MEFISFIACSFSHADMNYSIFQNVNLDMCEIRNCNFDKSEMNFISCVGTNFSDSTFDKVRTKAQLIKTPREWSDNILKYWFSSSNKRNILFTLNTISDRVIKLKGVKDILSSLVDQKANIYSVRQELLDYLNDDLYKNDREITFYKESLLLFCSE
;
A
#
# COMPACT_ATOMS: atom_id res chain seq x y z
N MET A 1 11.21 -14.63 -11.66
CA MET A 1 10.55 -14.77 -10.35
C MET A 1 9.09 -15.03 -10.64
N GLU A 2 8.61 -16.24 -10.37
CA GLU A 2 7.21 -16.59 -10.52
C GLU A 2 6.39 -15.81 -9.50
N PHE A 3 5.30 -15.22 -9.96
CA PHE A 3 4.32 -14.54 -9.13
C PHE A 3 3.02 -15.31 -9.26
N ILE A 4 2.42 -15.65 -8.11
CA ILE A 4 1.03 -16.07 -8.12
C ILE A 4 0.19 -14.80 -8.25
N SER A 5 -0.65 -14.75 -9.27
CA SER A 5 -1.50 -13.59 -9.55
C SER A 5 -2.96 -13.97 -9.41
N PHE A 6 -3.64 -13.29 -8.50
CA PHE A 6 -5.09 -13.26 -8.41
C PHE A 6 -5.52 -11.84 -8.74
N ILE A 7 -6.25 -11.66 -9.84
CA ILE A 7 -6.67 -10.34 -10.31
C ILE A 7 -8.19 -10.32 -10.31
N ALA A 8 -8.77 -9.37 -9.59
CA ALA A 8 -10.23 -9.22 -9.45
C ALA A 8 -10.94 -10.49 -8.94
N CYS A 9 -10.26 -11.30 -8.13
CA CYS A 9 -10.85 -12.46 -7.46
C CYS A 9 -11.54 -12.02 -6.16
N SER A 10 -12.57 -12.78 -5.73
CA SER A 10 -13.14 -12.64 -4.39
C SER A 10 -12.65 -13.78 -3.50
N PHE A 11 -12.10 -13.42 -2.35
CA PHE A 11 -11.73 -14.33 -1.27
C PHE A 11 -12.52 -14.04 0.00
N SER A 12 -13.63 -13.30 -0.09
CA SER A 12 -14.34 -12.81 1.08
C SER A 12 -14.72 -13.93 2.04
N HIS A 13 -14.54 -13.70 3.35
CA HIS A 13 -14.74 -14.69 4.42
C HIS A 13 -13.74 -15.85 4.47
N ALA A 14 -12.65 -15.80 3.71
CA ALA A 14 -11.62 -16.83 3.79
C ALA A 14 -10.84 -16.74 5.12
N ASP A 15 -10.56 -17.90 5.70
CA ASP A 15 -9.59 -18.02 6.79
C ASP A 15 -8.19 -18.26 6.19
N MET A 16 -7.31 -17.28 6.35
CA MET A 16 -5.93 -17.28 5.86
C MET A 16 -4.94 -17.20 7.04
N ASN A 17 -5.35 -17.59 8.25
CA ASN A 17 -4.51 -17.58 9.43
C ASN A 17 -3.25 -18.45 9.22
N TYR A 18 -2.10 -18.00 9.72
CA TYR A 18 -0.79 -18.66 9.55
C TYR A 18 -0.31 -18.89 8.10
N SER A 19 -1.02 -18.39 7.09
CA SER A 19 -0.61 -18.53 5.70
C SER A 19 0.61 -17.66 5.35
N ILE A 20 1.18 -17.89 4.16
CA ILE A 20 2.36 -17.17 3.67
C ILE A 20 2.02 -16.54 2.32
N PHE A 21 2.07 -15.21 2.26
CA PHE A 21 1.94 -14.40 1.05
C PHE A 21 3.31 -13.80 0.71
N GLN A 22 4.02 -14.45 -0.21
CA GLN A 22 5.31 -13.99 -0.72
C GLN A 22 5.20 -13.72 -2.22
N ASN A 23 5.48 -12.50 -2.66
CA ASN A 23 5.43 -12.13 -4.09
C ASN A 23 4.07 -12.41 -4.78
N VAL A 24 2.97 -12.17 -4.07
CA VAL A 24 1.61 -12.39 -4.57
C VAL A 24 1.05 -11.09 -5.14
N ASN A 25 0.40 -11.17 -6.29
CA ASN A 25 -0.42 -10.07 -6.80
C ASN A 25 -1.88 -10.29 -6.40
N LEU A 26 -2.45 -9.33 -5.67
CA LEU A 26 -3.83 -9.28 -5.19
C LEU A 26 -4.58 -8.07 -5.73
N ASP A 27 -4.03 -7.37 -6.73
CA ASP A 27 -4.62 -6.15 -7.29
C ASP A 27 -6.10 -6.37 -7.66
N MET A 28 -6.93 -5.39 -7.29
CA MET A 28 -8.38 -5.37 -7.54
C MET A 28 -9.19 -6.51 -6.90
N CYS A 29 -8.60 -7.35 -6.04
CA CYS A 29 -9.33 -8.41 -5.35
C CYS A 29 -10.27 -7.88 -4.26
N GLU A 30 -11.35 -8.63 -4.01
CA GLU A 30 -12.24 -8.44 -2.86
C GLU A 30 -11.86 -9.42 -1.73
N ILE A 31 -11.19 -8.90 -0.71
CA ILE A 31 -10.63 -9.66 0.41
C ILE A 31 -11.25 -9.12 1.71
N ARG A 32 -12.58 -9.17 1.76
CA ARG A 32 -13.35 -8.63 2.88
C ARG A 32 -13.62 -9.71 3.92
N ASN A 33 -13.68 -9.34 5.19
CA ASN A 33 -13.98 -10.27 6.28
C ASN A 33 -13.05 -11.49 6.32
N CYS A 34 -11.80 -11.35 5.89
CA CYS A 34 -10.82 -12.42 5.90
C CYS A 34 -9.97 -12.39 7.17
N ASN A 35 -9.51 -13.55 7.61
CA ASN A 35 -8.59 -13.66 8.74
C ASN A 35 -7.15 -13.80 8.23
N PHE A 36 -6.31 -12.77 8.36
CA PHE A 36 -4.88 -12.84 8.07
C PHE A 36 -4.01 -12.98 9.31
N ASP A 37 -4.60 -13.23 10.48
CA ASP A 37 -3.86 -13.25 11.72
C ASP A 37 -2.65 -14.20 11.63
N LYS A 38 -1.51 -13.77 12.18
CA LYS A 38 -0.25 -14.53 12.27
C LYS A 38 0.33 -14.99 10.93
N SER A 39 -0.22 -14.55 9.81
CA SER A 39 0.32 -14.80 8.48
C SER A 39 1.67 -14.11 8.29
N GLU A 40 2.40 -14.54 7.28
CA GLU A 40 3.59 -13.85 6.79
C GLU A 40 3.24 -13.16 5.47
N MET A 41 3.48 -11.85 5.37
CA MET A 41 3.15 -11.06 4.17
C MET A 41 4.35 -10.23 3.74
N ASN A 42 4.90 -10.55 2.57
CA ASN A 42 6.03 -9.84 1.99
C ASN A 42 5.84 -9.66 0.48
N PHE A 43 6.10 -8.45 0.00
CA PHE A 43 6.04 -8.08 -1.42
C PHE A 43 4.69 -8.39 -2.07
N ILE A 44 3.60 -8.01 -1.40
CA ILE A 44 2.25 -8.10 -1.98
C ILE A 44 1.98 -6.88 -2.88
N SER A 45 1.44 -7.11 -4.08
CA SER A 45 0.77 -6.05 -4.83
C SER A 45 -0.69 -6.05 -4.44
N CYS A 46 -1.24 -4.88 -4.13
CA CYS A 46 -2.63 -4.77 -3.66
C CYS A 46 -3.30 -3.46 -4.08
N VAL A 47 -2.99 -2.92 -5.26
CA VAL A 47 -3.64 -1.71 -5.74
C VAL A 47 -5.12 -2.01 -6.02
N GLY A 48 -6.02 -1.23 -5.42
CA GLY A 48 -7.46 -1.42 -5.56
C GLY A 48 -8.08 -2.58 -4.81
N THR A 49 -7.27 -3.38 -4.08
CA THR A 49 -7.74 -4.46 -3.24
C THR A 49 -8.57 -3.94 -2.08
N ASN A 50 -9.66 -4.63 -1.76
CA ASN A 50 -10.52 -4.28 -0.62
C ASN A 50 -10.26 -5.22 0.56
N PHE A 51 -9.70 -4.70 1.64
CA PHE A 51 -9.43 -5.42 2.89
C PHE A 51 -10.42 -5.12 4.02
N SER A 52 -11.57 -4.50 3.72
CA SER A 52 -12.55 -4.11 4.73
C SER A 52 -12.96 -5.30 5.60
N ASP A 53 -13.06 -5.04 6.91
CA ASP A 53 -13.49 -6.02 7.92
C ASP A 53 -12.54 -7.22 8.10
N SER A 54 -11.38 -7.22 7.46
CA SER A 54 -10.35 -8.24 7.63
C SER A 54 -9.46 -7.97 8.85
N THR A 55 -8.94 -9.03 9.47
CA THR A 55 -8.06 -8.96 10.64
C THR A 55 -6.62 -9.26 10.28
N PHE A 56 -5.66 -8.64 10.99
CA PHE A 56 -4.23 -8.76 10.72
C PHE A 56 -3.40 -8.90 12.01
N ASP A 57 -3.96 -9.48 13.08
CA ASP A 57 -3.25 -9.59 14.36
C ASP A 57 -1.94 -10.38 14.18
N LYS A 58 -0.82 -9.80 14.62
CA LYS A 58 0.51 -10.44 14.57
C LYS A 58 0.95 -10.90 13.18
N VAL A 59 0.50 -10.24 12.12
CA VAL A 59 1.07 -10.43 10.78
C VAL A 59 2.57 -10.13 10.82
N ARG A 60 3.36 -11.01 10.21
CA ARG A 60 4.82 -10.93 10.17
C ARG A 60 5.27 -10.39 8.82
N THR A 61 6.06 -9.33 8.84
CA THR A 61 6.72 -8.74 7.66
C THR A 61 8.23 -8.83 7.84
N LYS A 62 8.87 -9.83 7.23
CA LYS A 62 10.34 -9.98 7.29
C LYS A 62 11.06 -9.09 6.28
N ALA A 63 10.33 -8.54 5.32
CA ALA A 63 10.81 -7.62 4.31
C ALA A 63 9.81 -6.46 4.09
N GLN A 64 9.81 -5.84 2.90
CA GLN A 64 8.73 -4.94 2.50
C GLN A 64 7.41 -5.72 2.47
N LEU A 65 6.39 -5.16 3.08
CA LEU A 65 5.03 -5.64 2.99
C LEU A 65 4.51 -5.39 1.57
N ILE A 66 4.54 -4.14 1.12
CA ILE A 66 3.99 -3.73 -0.18
C ILE A 66 5.08 -3.82 -1.24
N LYS A 67 4.78 -4.51 -2.34
CA LYS A 67 5.63 -4.52 -3.52
C LYS A 67 5.42 -3.24 -4.31
N THR A 68 6.44 -2.39 -4.34
CA THR A 68 6.40 -1.16 -5.12
C THR A 68 6.90 -1.38 -6.56
N PRO A 69 6.51 -0.49 -7.50
CA PRO A 69 7.09 -0.44 -8.83
C PRO A 69 8.62 -0.27 -8.80
N ARG A 70 9.28 -0.74 -9.87
CA ARG A 70 10.73 -0.55 -10.07
C ARG A 70 11.10 0.86 -10.50
N GLU A 71 10.12 1.57 -11.07
CA GLU A 71 10.21 2.96 -11.50
C GLU A 71 8.86 3.65 -11.26
N TRP A 72 8.90 4.93 -10.91
CA TRP A 72 7.72 5.76 -10.70
C TRP A 72 7.54 6.75 -11.84
N SER A 73 6.94 6.30 -12.94
CA SER A 73 6.50 7.20 -14.02
C SER A 73 5.19 7.91 -13.64
N ASP A 74 4.90 9.02 -14.32
CA ASP A 74 3.65 9.77 -14.12
C ASP A 74 2.38 8.90 -14.26
N ASN A 75 2.38 7.98 -15.23
CA ASN A 75 1.27 7.03 -15.42
C ASN A 75 1.12 6.08 -14.22
N ILE A 76 2.22 5.59 -13.67
CA ILE A 76 2.22 4.72 -12.49
C ILE A 76 1.74 5.52 -11.28
N LEU A 77 2.23 6.74 -11.08
CA LEU A 77 1.79 7.62 -9.99
C LEU A 77 0.29 7.86 -10.06
N LYS A 78 -0.24 8.20 -11.24
CA LYS A 78 -1.69 8.39 -11.45
C LYS A 78 -2.47 7.11 -11.17
N TYR A 79 -1.99 5.95 -11.61
CA TYR A 79 -2.63 4.67 -11.29
C TYR A 79 -2.68 4.40 -9.78
N TRP A 80 -1.61 4.73 -9.05
CA TRP A 80 -1.48 4.46 -7.62
C TRP A 80 -2.21 5.47 -6.73
N PHE A 81 -2.25 6.76 -7.10
CA PHE A 81 -2.66 7.81 -6.16
C PHE A 81 -3.76 8.72 -6.68
N SER A 82 -3.96 8.83 -8.00
CA SER A 82 -4.93 9.79 -8.52
C SER A 82 -6.34 9.45 -8.07
N SER A 83 -7.08 10.48 -7.66
CA SER A 83 -8.50 10.39 -7.33
C SER A 83 -9.39 9.97 -8.51
N SER A 84 -8.90 10.12 -9.75
CA SER A 84 -9.58 9.62 -10.96
C SER A 84 -9.66 8.08 -10.99
N ASN A 85 -8.69 7.39 -10.39
CA ASN A 85 -8.77 5.95 -10.15
C ASN A 85 -9.37 5.68 -8.76
N LYS A 86 -10.67 5.34 -8.71
CA LYS A 86 -11.38 5.04 -7.45
C LYS A 86 -10.86 3.79 -6.73
N ARG A 87 -10.11 2.93 -7.41
CA ARG A 87 -9.51 1.68 -6.89
C ARG A 87 -7.98 1.80 -6.94
N ASN A 88 -7.47 2.88 -6.37
CA ASN A 88 -6.04 3.14 -6.28
C ASN A 88 -5.45 2.58 -4.96
N ILE A 89 -4.18 2.85 -4.65
CA ILE A 89 -3.56 2.32 -3.41
C ILE A 89 -4.12 3.00 -2.15
N LEU A 90 -4.53 4.27 -2.24
CA LEU A 90 -5.11 5.01 -1.12
C LEU A 90 -6.46 4.41 -0.72
N PHE A 91 -7.25 3.97 -1.70
CA PHE A 91 -8.44 3.14 -1.46
C PHE A 91 -8.06 1.90 -0.63
N THR A 92 -7.10 1.10 -1.09
CA THR A 92 -6.70 -0.13 -0.39
C THR A 92 -6.29 0.16 1.05
N LEU A 93 -5.39 1.11 1.26
CA LEU A 93 -4.88 1.46 2.59
C LEU A 93 -6.00 1.97 3.50
N ASN A 94 -7.01 2.67 2.96
CA ASN A 94 -8.18 3.09 3.74
C ASN A 94 -9.06 1.92 4.19
N THR A 95 -9.11 0.82 3.43
CA THR A 95 -9.90 -0.36 3.81
C THR A 95 -9.26 -1.21 4.91
N ILE A 96 -7.95 -1.07 5.15
CA ILE A 96 -7.24 -1.80 6.21
C ILE A 96 -7.58 -1.17 7.56
N SER A 97 -8.05 -1.96 8.52
CA SER A 97 -8.37 -1.51 9.88
C SER A 97 -7.14 -1.48 10.80
N ASP A 98 -6.19 -2.40 10.60
CA ASP A 98 -4.99 -2.53 11.41
C ASP A 98 -4.01 -1.38 11.16
N ARG A 99 -3.75 -0.59 12.21
CA ARG A 99 -2.90 0.60 12.16
C ARG A 99 -1.43 0.27 11.90
N VAL A 100 -0.94 -0.87 12.40
CA VAL A 100 0.47 -1.27 12.25
C VAL A 100 0.74 -1.67 10.81
N ILE A 101 -0.15 -2.47 10.22
CA ILE A 101 -0.07 -2.88 8.81
C ILE A 101 -0.21 -1.68 7.89
N LYS A 102 -1.15 -0.77 8.18
CA LYS A 102 -1.33 0.44 7.40
C LYS A 102 -0.08 1.33 7.43
N LEU A 103 0.48 1.58 8.62
CA LEU A 103 1.73 2.35 8.77
C LEU A 103 2.90 1.71 8.02
N LYS A 104 3.09 0.39 8.15
CA LYS A 104 4.14 -0.34 7.44
C LYS A 104 3.99 -0.21 5.92
N GLY A 105 2.77 -0.40 5.40
CA GLY A 105 2.50 -0.28 3.97
C GLY A 105 2.76 1.12 3.42
N VAL A 106 2.35 2.17 4.14
CA VAL A 106 2.64 3.56 3.77
C VAL A 106 4.15 3.83 3.75
N LYS A 107 4.89 3.37 4.78
CA LYS A 107 6.34 3.56 4.86
C LYS A 107 7.10 2.88 3.72
N ASP A 108 6.71 1.65 3.36
CA ASP A 108 7.32 0.95 2.22
C ASP A 108 7.13 1.72 0.90
N ILE A 109 5.92 2.27 0.68
CA ILE A 109 5.61 3.09 -0.50
C ILE A 109 6.42 4.38 -0.51
N LEU A 110 6.44 5.12 0.61
CA LEU A 110 7.15 6.40 0.70
C LEU A 110 8.66 6.24 0.56
N SER A 111 9.25 5.23 1.19
CA SER A 111 10.68 4.91 1.02
C SER A 111 11.00 4.71 -0.46
N SER A 112 10.20 3.90 -1.16
CA SER A 112 10.41 3.63 -2.59
C SER A 112 10.31 4.89 -3.46
N LEU A 113 9.36 5.78 -3.18
CA LEU A 113 9.23 7.05 -3.89
C LEU A 113 10.46 7.94 -3.66
N VAL A 114 10.96 8.03 -2.42
CA VAL A 114 12.12 8.85 -2.05
C VAL A 114 13.42 8.28 -2.62
N ASP A 115 13.63 6.97 -2.49
CA ASP A 115 14.83 6.26 -2.98
C ASP A 115 15.01 6.45 -4.48
N GLN A 116 13.89 6.49 -5.22
CA GLN A 116 13.87 6.70 -6.67
C GLN A 116 13.75 8.17 -7.09
N LYS A 117 13.69 9.11 -6.13
CA LYS A 117 13.47 10.55 -6.36
C LYS A 117 12.27 10.82 -7.27
N ALA A 118 11.16 10.12 -7.02
CA ALA A 118 9.97 10.21 -7.85
C ALA A 118 9.40 11.63 -7.89
N ASN A 119 9.12 12.14 -9.10
CA ASN A 119 8.42 13.42 -9.24
C ASN A 119 6.92 13.22 -9.05
N ILE A 120 6.43 13.46 -7.83
CA ILE A 120 5.03 13.27 -7.45
C ILE A 120 4.10 14.39 -7.91
N TYR A 121 4.55 15.34 -8.72
CA TYR A 121 3.81 16.58 -9.02
C TYR A 121 2.33 16.36 -9.40
N SER A 122 2.06 15.38 -10.27
CA SER A 122 0.71 15.09 -10.77
C SER A 122 -0.27 14.49 -9.75
N VAL A 123 0.23 13.99 -8.62
CA VAL A 123 -0.57 13.36 -7.55
C VAL A 123 -0.24 13.93 -6.18
N ARG A 124 0.50 15.06 -6.15
CA ARG A 124 1.03 15.66 -4.91
C ARG A 124 -0.10 15.96 -3.95
N GLN A 125 -1.19 16.55 -4.43
CA GLN A 125 -2.28 16.96 -3.57
C GLN A 125 -2.93 15.75 -2.91
N GLU A 126 -3.30 14.72 -3.68
CA GLU A 126 -3.93 13.50 -3.14
C GLU A 126 -3.03 12.77 -2.13
N LEU A 127 -1.72 12.67 -2.41
CA LEU A 127 -0.79 12.02 -1.50
C LEU A 127 -0.60 12.82 -0.21
N LEU A 128 -0.42 14.14 -0.29
CA LEU A 128 -0.21 14.98 0.89
C LEU A 128 -1.47 15.07 1.77
N ASP A 129 -2.66 15.15 1.16
CA ASP A 129 -3.93 15.13 1.89
C ASP A 129 -4.09 13.81 2.64
N TYR A 130 -3.77 12.68 2.00
CA TYR A 130 -3.78 11.38 2.63
C TYR A 130 -2.83 11.30 3.84
N LEU A 131 -1.61 11.81 3.71
CA LEU A 131 -0.60 11.81 4.77
C LEU A 131 -0.87 12.84 5.89
N ASN A 132 -1.89 13.67 5.76
CA ASN A 132 -2.31 14.62 6.80
C ASN A 132 -3.26 13.98 7.83
N ASP A 133 -3.64 12.71 7.65
CA ASP A 133 -4.39 11.94 8.63
C ASP A 133 -3.64 11.81 9.98
N ASP A 134 -4.39 11.71 11.08
CA ASP A 134 -3.87 11.61 12.44
C ASP A 134 -2.88 10.45 12.64
N LEU A 135 -3.05 9.37 11.88
CA LEU A 135 -2.14 8.23 11.92
C LEU A 135 -0.73 8.58 11.43
N TYR A 136 -0.62 9.51 10.48
CA TYR A 136 0.61 9.75 9.72
C TYR A 136 1.26 11.09 10.02
N LYS A 137 0.47 12.13 10.25
CA LYS A 137 0.93 13.53 10.28
C LYS A 137 2.04 13.82 11.31
N ASN A 138 2.10 13.01 12.37
CA ASN A 138 3.07 13.14 13.47
C ASN A 138 4.11 12.01 13.49
N ASP A 139 4.07 11.06 12.55
CA ASP A 139 5.11 10.03 12.44
C ASP A 139 6.38 10.68 11.86
N ARG A 140 7.49 10.56 12.60
CA ARG A 140 8.76 11.24 12.26
C ARG A 140 9.34 10.77 10.92
N GLU A 141 9.22 9.48 10.63
CA GLU A 141 9.77 8.87 9.41
C GLU A 141 8.93 9.27 8.20
N ILE A 142 7.60 9.24 8.32
CA ILE A 142 6.69 9.75 7.28
C ILE A 142 6.91 11.24 7.04
N THR A 143 7.12 12.03 8.11
CA THR A 143 7.41 13.47 7.97
C THR A 143 8.69 13.71 7.18
N PHE A 144 9.77 12.97 7.51
CA PHE A 144 11.02 13.02 6.75
C PHE A 144 10.83 12.66 5.27
N TYR A 145 10.08 11.59 4.97
CA TYR A 145 9.80 11.22 3.58
C TYR A 145 9.00 12.30 2.85
N LYS A 146 7.98 12.88 3.51
CA LYS A 146 7.16 13.97 2.94
C LYS A 146 8.01 15.17 2.53
N GLU A 147 8.89 15.61 3.43
CA GLU A 147 9.82 16.73 3.16
C GLU A 147 10.78 16.39 2.02
N SER A 148 11.30 15.16 2.00
CA SER A 148 12.19 14.68 0.94
C SER A 148 11.52 14.66 -0.44
N LEU A 149 10.26 14.19 -0.53
CA LEU A 149 9.50 14.16 -1.79
C LEU A 149 9.24 15.56 -2.35
N LEU A 150 9.01 16.55 -1.48
CA LEU A 150 8.79 17.93 -1.90
C LEU A 150 10.04 18.55 -2.54
N LEU A 151 11.24 18.07 -2.22
CA LEU A 151 12.49 18.53 -2.86
C LEU A 151 12.61 18.09 -4.32
N PHE A 152 11.98 16.98 -4.70
CA PHE A 152 12.03 16.43 -6.06
C PHE A 152 10.80 16.80 -6.90
N CYS A 153 9.84 17.50 -6.32
CA CYS A 153 8.56 17.81 -6.95
C CYS A 153 8.69 19.06 -7.84
N SER A 154 8.75 18.87 -9.14
CA SER A 154 8.83 19.94 -10.14
C SER A 154 7.71 19.83 -11.18
N GLU A 155 7.25 20.98 -11.67
CA GLU A 155 6.31 21.10 -12.80
C GLU A 155 6.88 20.57 -14.12
#